data_AF-A0A0M8T5W9-F1
#
_entry.id   AF-A0A0M8T5W9-F1
#
_cell.length_a   1.000
_cell.length_b   1.000
_cell.length_c   1.000
_cell.angle_alpha   90.00
_cell.angle_beta   90.00
_cell.angle_gamma   90.00
#
_symmetry.space_group_name_H-M   'P 1'
#
loop_
_entity.id
_entity.type
_entity.pdbx_description
1 polymer ?
#
loop_
_entity_poly.entity_id
_entity_poly.type
_entity_poly.pdbx_seq_one_letter_code
_entity_poly.pdbx_strand_id
1 'polypeptide(L)'
;SYTLTVGDGRVRVTGPDEAGVFYGTRTLKQEIRTAGKAPEGTVRDAPAKPQRALNLDIARKNFTPDWIEDRLREMGDLKLNQLGLHFSDDQAFRIESTSHPEIVSTPHLTKADVRRITALAARLHITVVPEIDSPGPLGAVLRAHPDLQLRDVRGRPVKGAVDISNPASAKLVDELLREYIPLFPGGAWHLGADEYQALVVKDPQASFPQLAAAARQRYGPSARVQDLAAGWLNDRAAVVRPSGKTLKAWNDGFFAGGVVPA
;
A
#
# COMPACT_ATOMS: atom_id res chain seq x y z
N SER A 1 -3.59 19.18 -15.68
CA SER A 1 -4.10 20.57 -15.58
C SER A 1 -5.32 20.72 -16.46
N TYR A 2 -6.10 21.79 -16.33
CA TYR A 2 -7.20 22.06 -17.25
C TYR A 2 -7.48 23.55 -17.37
N THR A 3 -8.20 23.91 -18.43
CA THR A 3 -8.88 25.20 -18.59
C THR A 3 -10.38 24.94 -18.73
N LEU A 4 -11.18 25.63 -17.93
CA LEU A 4 -12.63 25.66 -18.03
C LEU A 4 -13.03 27.08 -18.43
N THR A 5 -13.74 27.23 -19.55
CA THR A 5 -14.22 28.51 -20.06
C THR A 5 -15.74 28.48 -20.17
N VAL A 6 -16.41 29.48 -19.59
CA VAL A 6 -17.86 29.67 -19.63
C VAL A 6 -18.15 30.99 -20.32
N GLY A 7 -18.97 30.94 -21.38
CA GLY A 7 -19.38 32.11 -22.15
C GLY A 7 -20.30 31.71 -23.31
N ASP A 8 -21.09 32.65 -23.81
CA ASP A 8 -22.02 32.45 -24.94
C ASP A 8 -22.99 31.26 -24.74
N GLY A 9 -23.42 31.04 -23.50
CA GLY A 9 -24.29 29.92 -23.14
C GLY A 9 -23.63 28.53 -23.26
N ARG A 10 -22.28 28.46 -23.31
CA ARG A 10 -21.52 27.22 -23.45
C ARG A 10 -20.47 27.09 -22.35
N VAL A 11 -20.17 25.85 -21.98
CA VAL A 11 -19.03 25.50 -21.13
C VAL A 11 -18.06 24.64 -21.95
N ARG A 12 -16.79 25.03 -21.99
CA ARG A 12 -15.71 24.27 -22.63
C ARG A 12 -14.67 23.89 -21.59
N VAL A 13 -14.41 22.60 -21.44
CA VAL A 13 -13.32 22.06 -20.61
C VAL A 13 -12.25 21.48 -21.52
N THR A 14 -11.01 21.91 -21.37
CA THR A 14 -9.85 21.38 -22.09
C THR A 14 -8.74 21.02 -21.11
N GLY A 15 -8.03 19.93 -21.38
CA GLY A 15 -6.86 19.49 -20.63
C GLY A 15 -5.87 18.83 -21.59
N PRO A 16 -4.60 18.66 -21.19
CA PRO A 16 -3.61 17.95 -21.99
C PRO A 16 -3.85 16.43 -22.04
N ASP A 17 -4.68 15.90 -21.14
CA ASP A 17 -5.01 14.49 -20.98
C ASP A 17 -6.44 14.31 -20.43
N GLU A 18 -6.89 13.05 -20.37
CA GLU A 18 -8.21 12.69 -19.83
C GLU A 18 -8.38 13.13 -18.37
N ALA A 19 -7.34 12.99 -17.54
CA ALA A 19 -7.39 13.37 -16.12
C ALA A 19 -7.61 14.87 -15.94
N GLY A 20 -6.97 15.70 -16.75
CA GLY A 20 -7.18 17.15 -16.80
C GLY A 20 -8.64 17.48 -17.12
N VAL A 21 -9.17 16.90 -18.21
CA VAL A 21 -10.58 17.10 -18.58
C VAL A 21 -11.51 16.63 -17.47
N PHE A 22 -11.29 15.45 -16.90
CA PHE A 22 -12.06 14.94 -15.77
C PHE A 22 -12.06 15.91 -14.58
N TYR A 23 -10.90 16.42 -14.16
CA TYR A 23 -10.82 17.37 -13.05
C TYR A 23 -11.53 18.69 -13.36
N GLY A 24 -11.51 19.16 -14.61
CA GLY A 24 -12.32 20.31 -15.02
C GLY A 24 -13.82 20.06 -14.88
N THR A 25 -14.29 18.85 -15.22
CA THR A 25 -15.70 18.50 -14.97
C THR A 25 -16.06 18.44 -13.49
N ARG A 26 -15.10 18.18 -12.59
CA ARG A 26 -15.36 18.20 -11.13
C ARG A 26 -15.63 19.62 -10.64
N THR A 27 -14.86 20.59 -11.14
CA THR A 27 -15.07 22.01 -10.85
C THR A 27 -16.45 22.47 -11.35
N LEU A 28 -16.79 22.14 -12.59
CA LEU A 28 -18.13 22.43 -13.14
C LEU A 28 -19.25 21.80 -12.29
N LYS A 29 -19.09 20.53 -11.88
CA LYS A 29 -20.05 19.85 -11.00
C LYS A 29 -20.25 20.59 -9.68
N GLN A 30 -19.18 21.13 -9.10
CA GLN A 30 -19.24 21.89 -7.85
C GLN A 30 -19.95 23.24 -8.06
N GLU A 31 -19.62 23.99 -9.12
CA GLU A 31 -20.28 25.25 -9.46
C GLU A 31 -21.80 25.06 -9.61
N ILE A 32 -22.21 24.04 -10.37
CA ILE A 32 -23.64 23.73 -10.57
C ILE A 32 -24.31 23.32 -9.26
N ARG A 33 -23.67 22.48 -8.43
CA ARG A 33 -24.25 22.07 -7.14
C ARG A 33 -24.43 23.23 -6.17
N THR A 34 -23.52 24.21 -6.19
CA THR A 34 -23.54 25.35 -5.26
C THR A 34 -24.45 26.47 -5.74
N ALA A 35 -24.40 26.82 -7.03
CA ALA A 35 -25.04 28.03 -7.55
C ALA A 35 -26.14 27.76 -8.59
N GLY A 36 -26.35 26.50 -8.99
CA GLY A 36 -27.29 26.12 -10.07
C GLY A 36 -26.82 26.53 -11.48
N LYS A 37 -25.66 27.17 -11.59
CA LYS A 37 -25.07 27.66 -12.85
C LYS A 37 -23.55 27.73 -12.75
N ALA A 38 -22.88 27.74 -13.90
CA ALA A 38 -21.47 28.11 -14.01
C ALA A 38 -21.37 29.60 -14.35
N PRO A 39 -20.70 30.44 -13.54
CA PRO A 39 -20.49 31.85 -13.85
C PRO A 39 -19.63 32.03 -15.11
N GLU A 40 -19.87 33.09 -15.89
CA GLU A 40 -19.01 33.43 -17.02
C GLU A 40 -17.58 33.73 -16.56
N GLY A 41 -16.60 33.26 -17.33
CA GLY A 41 -15.19 33.44 -17.00
C GLY A 41 -14.31 32.29 -17.47
N THR A 42 -13.07 32.30 -16.99
CA THR A 42 -12.08 31.25 -17.29
C THR A 42 -11.36 30.83 -16.01
N VAL A 43 -11.41 29.53 -15.72
CA VAL A 43 -10.62 28.86 -14.69
C VAL A 43 -9.43 28.16 -15.34
N ARG A 44 -8.22 28.43 -14.85
CA ARG A 44 -7.00 27.70 -15.22
C ARG A 44 -6.46 27.06 -13.95
N ASP A 45 -6.34 25.74 -13.96
CA ASP A 45 -6.06 25.00 -12.74
C ASP A 45 -5.10 23.83 -12.98
N ALA A 46 -4.23 23.58 -12.00
CA ALA A 46 -3.22 22.56 -12.01
C ALA A 46 -2.89 22.11 -10.58
N PRO A 47 -2.68 20.81 -10.34
CA PRO A 47 -2.36 20.33 -9.00
C PRO A 47 -0.96 20.79 -8.58
N ALA A 48 -0.84 21.34 -7.36
CA ALA A 48 0.46 21.71 -6.79
C ALA A 48 1.36 20.50 -6.49
N LYS A 49 0.76 19.32 -6.28
CA LYS A 49 1.46 18.06 -6.01
C LYS A 49 0.95 16.95 -6.92
N PRO A 50 1.85 16.14 -7.52
CA PRO A 50 1.45 15.04 -8.40
C PRO A 50 0.75 13.90 -7.65
N GLN A 51 1.11 13.67 -6.38
CA GLN A 51 0.48 12.66 -5.52
C GLN A 51 -0.45 13.33 -4.50
N ARG A 52 -1.71 12.91 -4.47
CA ARG A 52 -2.76 13.40 -3.55
C ARG A 52 -3.57 12.20 -3.08
N ALA A 53 -3.18 11.66 -1.93
CA ALA A 53 -3.60 10.33 -1.49
C ALA A 53 -4.54 10.35 -0.29
N LEU A 54 -5.43 9.36 -0.22
CA LEU A 54 -6.10 8.90 0.99
C LEU A 54 -5.57 7.51 1.31
N ASN A 55 -5.22 7.22 2.57
CA ASN A 55 -4.93 5.85 3.01
C ASN A 55 -6.13 5.26 3.76
N LEU A 56 -6.52 4.03 3.44
CA LEU A 56 -7.65 3.32 4.03
C LEU A 56 -7.18 1.99 4.60
N ASP A 57 -7.21 1.90 5.93
CA ASP A 57 -7.00 0.66 6.69
C ASP A 57 -8.30 -0.15 6.72
N ILE A 58 -8.34 -1.23 5.93
CA ILE A 58 -9.43 -2.20 5.96
C ILE A 58 -9.11 -3.40 6.85
N ALA A 59 -7.84 -3.59 7.24
CA ALA A 59 -7.39 -4.67 8.12
C ALA A 59 -8.06 -4.55 9.50
N ARG A 60 -7.91 -3.41 10.16
CA ARG A 60 -8.44 -3.18 11.51
C ARG A 60 -9.97 -3.07 11.53
N LYS A 61 -10.56 -2.49 10.48
CA LYS A 61 -12.00 -2.32 10.34
C LYS A 61 -12.44 -2.73 8.96
N ASN A 62 -13.45 -3.59 8.88
CA ASN A 62 -14.01 -3.97 7.59
C ASN A 62 -14.89 -2.85 7.00
N PHE A 63 -14.75 -2.62 5.70
CA PHE A 63 -15.62 -1.76 4.90
C PHE A 63 -16.22 -2.57 3.76
N THR A 64 -17.49 -2.33 3.44
CA THR A 64 -18.13 -3.00 2.30
C THR A 64 -17.54 -2.47 0.99
N PRO A 65 -17.57 -3.27 -0.09
CA PRO A 65 -17.15 -2.79 -1.41
C PRO A 65 -17.85 -1.50 -1.83
N ASP A 66 -19.16 -1.39 -1.58
CA ASP A 66 -19.96 -0.22 -1.95
C ASP A 66 -19.54 1.03 -1.16
N TRP A 67 -19.16 0.88 0.11
CA TRP A 67 -18.63 2.00 0.90
C TRP A 67 -17.29 2.51 0.34
N ILE A 68 -16.40 1.60 -0.08
CA ILE A 68 -15.10 1.95 -0.68
C ILE A 68 -15.34 2.66 -2.03
N GLU A 69 -16.28 2.15 -2.81
CA GLU A 69 -16.73 2.76 -4.05
C GLU A 69 -17.26 4.19 -3.86
N ASP A 70 -18.09 4.43 -2.85
CA ASP A 70 -18.57 5.77 -2.52
C ASP A 70 -17.42 6.70 -2.14
N ARG A 71 -16.46 6.20 -1.35
CA ARG A 71 -15.25 6.96 -1.00
C ARG A 71 -14.42 7.32 -2.23
N LEU A 72 -14.29 6.43 -3.21
CA LEU A 72 -13.60 6.72 -4.48
C LEU A 72 -14.29 7.86 -5.26
N ARG A 73 -15.63 7.91 -5.27
CA ARG A 73 -16.38 8.98 -5.93
C ARG A 73 -16.12 10.34 -5.26
N GLU A 74 -16.09 10.37 -3.93
CA GLU A 74 -15.74 11.57 -3.16
C GLU A 74 -14.28 12.01 -3.42
N MET A 75 -13.34 11.06 -3.43
CA MET A 75 -11.95 11.33 -3.80
C MET A 75 -11.85 11.96 -5.19
N GLY A 76 -12.59 11.43 -6.17
CA GLY A 76 -12.66 11.96 -7.52
C GLY A 76 -13.20 13.39 -7.56
N ASP A 77 -14.27 13.69 -6.82
CA ASP A 77 -14.82 15.05 -6.71
C ASP A 77 -13.83 16.04 -6.08
N LEU A 78 -13.01 15.59 -5.12
CA LEU A 78 -11.96 16.37 -4.47
C LEU A 78 -10.61 16.34 -5.23
N LYS A 79 -10.57 15.72 -6.41
CA LYS A 79 -9.37 15.61 -7.26
C LYS A 79 -8.20 14.87 -6.59
N LEU A 80 -8.45 14.02 -5.60
CA LEU A 80 -7.47 13.05 -5.10
C LEU A 80 -7.23 11.99 -6.19
N ASN A 81 -6.03 11.42 -6.24
CA ASN A 81 -5.62 10.52 -7.34
C ASN A 81 -4.93 9.24 -6.89
N GLN A 82 -4.88 8.98 -5.58
CA GLN A 82 -4.29 7.75 -5.05
C GLN A 82 -5.07 7.27 -3.83
N LEU A 83 -5.42 6.00 -3.81
CA LEU A 83 -5.95 5.30 -2.64
C LEU A 83 -4.87 4.31 -2.17
N GLY A 84 -4.27 4.55 -1.01
CA GLY A 84 -3.56 3.51 -0.27
C GLY A 84 -4.59 2.55 0.29
N LEU A 85 -4.47 1.26 -0.04
CA LEU A 85 -5.38 0.22 0.43
C LEU A 85 -4.60 -0.74 1.33
N HIS A 86 -4.64 -0.46 2.62
CA HIS A 86 -3.98 -1.25 3.66
C HIS A 86 -4.89 -2.40 4.09
N PHE A 87 -4.61 -3.60 3.58
CA PHE A 87 -5.51 -4.76 3.71
C PHE A 87 -4.96 -5.93 4.53
N SER A 88 -3.73 -5.81 5.03
CA SER A 88 -3.02 -6.83 5.80
C SER A 88 -2.46 -6.21 7.07
N ASP A 89 -2.80 -6.77 8.23
CA ASP A 89 -2.22 -6.36 9.51
C ASP A 89 -2.27 -7.50 10.56
N ASP A 90 -1.95 -7.19 11.82
CA ASP A 90 -2.18 -8.02 13.00
C ASP A 90 -3.62 -8.51 13.11
N GLN A 91 -4.61 -7.65 12.89
CA GLN A 91 -6.00 -7.96 13.22
C GLN A 91 -6.66 -8.80 12.13
N ALA A 92 -6.41 -8.51 10.86
CA ALA A 92 -7.04 -9.24 9.76
C ALA A 92 -6.26 -9.13 8.44
N PHE A 93 -6.52 -10.11 7.58
CA PHE A 93 -6.13 -10.10 6.17
C PHE A 93 -7.41 -10.08 5.33
N ARG A 94 -7.67 -8.99 4.61
CA ARG A 94 -9.02 -8.58 4.20
C ARG A 94 -9.31 -8.68 2.72
N ILE A 95 -8.43 -9.33 1.97
CA ILE A 95 -8.70 -9.70 0.60
C ILE A 95 -8.58 -11.21 0.49
N GLU A 96 -9.52 -11.82 -0.22
CA GLU A 96 -9.47 -13.23 -0.60
C GLU A 96 -8.10 -13.61 -1.19
N SER A 97 -7.50 -14.67 -0.66
CA SER A 97 -6.33 -15.36 -1.20
C SER A 97 -6.75 -16.76 -1.62
N THR A 98 -6.43 -17.11 -2.87
CA THR A 98 -6.58 -18.45 -3.41
C THR A 98 -5.37 -19.32 -3.09
N SER A 99 -4.17 -18.73 -2.99
CA SER A 99 -2.95 -19.49 -2.67
C SER A 99 -2.82 -19.80 -1.18
N HIS A 100 -3.35 -18.92 -0.33
CA HIS A 100 -3.33 -19.01 1.13
C HIS A 100 -4.73 -18.72 1.72
N PRO A 101 -5.75 -19.56 1.48
CA PRO A 101 -7.09 -19.33 2.02
C PRO A 101 -7.13 -19.32 3.56
N GLU A 102 -6.16 -19.95 4.22
CA GLU A 102 -6.07 -20.06 5.68
C GLU A 102 -5.78 -18.75 6.41
N ILE A 103 -5.25 -17.72 5.72
CA ILE A 103 -4.94 -16.42 6.33
C ILE A 103 -6.11 -15.43 6.22
N VAL A 104 -7.08 -15.71 5.34
CA VAL A 104 -8.16 -14.78 4.99
C VAL A 104 -9.13 -14.64 6.15
N SER A 105 -9.40 -13.39 6.55
CA SER A 105 -10.29 -13.09 7.66
C SER A 105 -11.75 -12.92 7.21
N THR A 106 -12.69 -13.12 8.12
CA THR A 106 -14.11 -12.81 7.88
C THR A 106 -14.52 -11.57 8.67
N PRO A 107 -15.23 -10.61 8.06
CA PRO A 107 -15.48 -10.44 6.62
C PRO A 107 -14.22 -10.06 5.80
N HIS A 108 -14.25 -10.24 4.48
CA HIS A 108 -13.20 -9.81 3.52
C HIS A 108 -13.81 -9.34 2.19
N LEU A 109 -12.98 -8.70 1.37
CA LEU A 109 -13.28 -8.42 -0.05
C LEU A 109 -12.91 -9.63 -0.91
N THR A 110 -13.80 -10.02 -1.80
CA THR A 110 -13.45 -11.02 -2.83
C THR A 110 -12.53 -10.41 -3.88
N LYS A 111 -11.83 -11.23 -4.67
CA LYS A 111 -11.08 -10.74 -5.83
C LYS A 111 -11.99 -10.05 -6.85
N ALA A 112 -13.26 -10.44 -6.94
CA ALA A 112 -14.24 -9.76 -7.80
C ALA A 112 -14.53 -8.35 -7.30
N ASP A 113 -14.69 -8.16 -5.99
CA ASP A 113 -14.86 -6.83 -5.38
C ASP A 113 -13.64 -5.94 -5.65
N VAL A 114 -12.42 -6.46 -5.49
CA VAL A 114 -11.20 -5.68 -5.75
C VAL A 114 -11.08 -5.29 -7.23
N ARG A 115 -11.44 -6.17 -8.16
CA ARG A 115 -11.49 -5.81 -9.60
C ARG A 115 -12.52 -4.72 -9.87
N ARG A 116 -13.69 -4.78 -9.22
CA ARG A 116 -14.73 -3.74 -9.33
C ARG A 116 -14.23 -2.39 -8.79
N ILE A 117 -13.61 -2.38 -7.60
CA ILE A 117 -13.01 -1.20 -6.97
C ILE A 117 -11.92 -0.58 -7.85
N THR A 118 -10.98 -1.39 -8.34
CA THR A 118 -9.87 -0.91 -9.19
C THR A 118 -10.34 -0.39 -10.54
N ALA A 119 -11.35 -1.03 -11.16
CA ALA A 119 -11.94 -0.55 -12.40
C ALA A 119 -12.67 0.80 -12.22
N LEU A 120 -13.40 0.98 -11.13
CA LEU A 120 -14.00 2.27 -10.80
C LEU A 120 -12.92 3.32 -10.54
N ALA A 121 -11.90 3.01 -9.75
CA ALA A 121 -10.82 3.93 -9.44
C ALA A 121 -10.12 4.44 -10.72
N ALA A 122 -9.87 3.54 -11.68
CA ALA A 122 -9.30 3.91 -12.98
C ALA A 122 -10.17 4.92 -13.75
N ARG A 123 -11.50 4.73 -13.78
CA ARG A 123 -12.46 5.67 -14.40
C ARG A 123 -12.50 7.04 -13.73
N LEU A 124 -12.03 7.13 -12.49
CA LEU A 124 -11.94 8.36 -11.70
C LEU A 124 -10.53 8.95 -11.68
N HIS A 125 -9.60 8.38 -12.47
CA HIS A 125 -8.18 8.72 -12.47
C HIS A 125 -7.52 8.59 -11.09
N ILE A 126 -7.92 7.56 -10.33
CA ILE A 126 -7.36 7.20 -9.02
C ILE A 126 -6.58 5.90 -9.16
N THR A 127 -5.32 5.91 -8.72
CA THR A 127 -4.50 4.70 -8.59
C THR A 127 -4.77 4.03 -7.24
N VAL A 128 -5.14 2.75 -7.23
CA VAL A 128 -5.19 1.95 -5.99
C VAL A 128 -3.81 1.35 -5.75
N VAL A 129 -3.21 1.65 -4.60
CA VAL A 129 -1.90 1.17 -4.17
C VAL A 129 -2.11 0.15 -3.06
N PRO A 130 -1.95 -1.15 -3.35
CA PRO A 130 -2.09 -2.20 -2.34
C PRO A 130 -0.91 -2.22 -1.38
N GLU A 131 -1.16 -2.72 -0.17
CA GLU A 131 -0.15 -2.91 0.87
C GLU A 131 -0.28 -4.29 1.53
N ILE A 132 0.83 -5.04 1.54
CA ILE A 132 1.04 -6.19 2.42
C ILE A 132 2.16 -5.81 3.37
N ASP A 133 1.84 -5.67 4.65
CA ASP A 133 2.77 -5.09 5.61
C ASP A 133 3.78 -6.10 6.16
N SER A 134 4.95 -6.17 5.51
CA SER A 134 6.01 -7.12 5.86
C SER A 134 7.34 -6.38 6.07
N PRO A 135 8.16 -6.77 7.05
CA PRO A 135 8.11 -8.01 7.86
C PRO A 135 7.18 -7.98 9.10
N GLY A 136 6.44 -6.90 9.28
CA GLY A 136 5.32 -6.76 10.21
C GLY A 136 4.71 -5.37 10.01
N PRO A 137 3.52 -5.09 10.57
CA PRO A 137 2.61 -5.99 11.30
C PRO A 137 1.89 -7.02 10.42
N LEU A 138 2.13 -8.31 10.67
CA LEU A 138 1.62 -9.43 9.87
C LEU A 138 0.87 -10.49 10.70
N GLY A 139 0.35 -10.12 11.87
CA GLY A 139 -0.21 -11.07 12.83
C GLY A 139 -1.40 -11.89 12.32
N ALA A 140 -2.19 -11.41 11.35
CA ALA A 140 -3.24 -12.23 10.74
C ALA A 140 -2.70 -13.43 9.98
N VAL A 141 -1.61 -13.25 9.25
CA VAL A 141 -0.90 -14.32 8.54
C VAL A 141 -0.26 -15.28 9.54
N LEU A 142 0.41 -14.74 10.57
CA LEU A 142 1.14 -15.54 11.56
C LEU A 142 0.24 -16.40 12.46
N ARG A 143 -1.06 -16.09 12.57
CA ARG A 143 -2.00 -16.99 13.26
C ARG A 143 -2.15 -18.34 12.58
N ALA A 144 -2.10 -18.36 11.26
CA ALA A 144 -2.15 -19.61 10.48
C ALA A 144 -0.76 -20.28 10.39
N HIS A 145 0.31 -19.49 10.54
CA HIS A 145 1.71 -19.92 10.40
C HIS A 145 2.55 -19.56 11.64
N PRO A 146 2.24 -20.11 12.84
CA PRO A 146 2.92 -19.74 14.09
C PRO A 146 4.39 -20.18 14.14
N ASP A 147 4.80 -21.11 13.27
CA ASP A 147 6.18 -21.54 13.06
C ASP A 147 7.04 -20.49 12.35
N LEU A 148 6.42 -19.55 11.62
CA LEU A 148 7.10 -18.45 10.94
C LEU A 148 7.22 -17.19 11.81
N GLN A 149 6.64 -17.18 13.01
CA GLN A 149 6.65 -16.03 13.90
C GLN A 149 8.03 -15.86 14.57
N LEU A 150 8.53 -14.62 14.54
CA LEU A 150 9.77 -14.26 15.23
C LEU A 150 9.66 -14.53 16.73
N ARG A 151 10.73 -15.08 17.31
CA ARG A 151 10.86 -15.27 18.75
C ARG A 151 12.04 -14.47 19.30
N ASP A 152 11.87 -13.91 20.49
CA ASP A 152 12.99 -13.25 21.18
C ASP A 152 13.98 -14.27 21.76
N VAL A 153 15.09 -13.78 22.31
CA VAL A 153 16.13 -14.60 22.97
C VAL A 153 15.61 -15.47 24.13
N ARG A 154 14.40 -15.19 24.66
CA ARG A 154 13.73 -15.99 25.71
C ARG A 154 12.72 -16.98 25.12
N GLY A 155 12.64 -17.10 23.80
CA GLY A 155 11.70 -17.96 23.09
C GLY A 155 10.26 -17.42 23.00
N ARG A 156 10.02 -16.17 23.44
CA ARG A 156 8.68 -15.58 23.43
C ARG A 156 8.32 -15.09 22.02
N PRO A 157 7.12 -15.40 21.52
CA PRO A 157 6.69 -14.92 20.21
C PRO A 157 6.55 -13.39 20.22
N VAL A 158 7.05 -12.76 19.15
CA VAL A 158 6.97 -11.31 18.94
C VAL A 158 5.71 -11.02 18.14
N LYS A 159 4.87 -10.14 18.68
CA LYS A 159 3.59 -9.79 18.05
C LYS A 159 3.82 -9.22 16.65
N GLY A 160 3.10 -9.75 15.66
CA GLY A 160 3.07 -9.23 14.30
C GLY A 160 4.36 -9.39 13.47
N ALA A 161 5.44 -9.87 14.07
CA ALA A 161 6.75 -9.93 13.42
C ALA A 161 7.01 -11.33 12.85
N VAL A 162 7.20 -11.42 11.53
CA VAL A 162 7.67 -12.64 10.88
C VAL A 162 9.17 -12.82 11.13
N ASP A 163 9.64 -14.06 11.23
CA ASP A 163 11.07 -14.36 11.30
C ASP A 163 11.71 -14.20 9.92
N ILE A 164 12.39 -13.07 9.70
CA ILE A 164 13.06 -12.75 8.43
C ILE A 164 14.35 -13.55 8.18
N SER A 165 14.82 -14.33 9.16
CA SER A 165 15.93 -15.28 8.97
C SER A 165 15.46 -16.64 8.43
N ASN A 166 14.15 -16.92 8.48
CA ASN A 166 13.57 -18.17 8.00
C ASN A 166 13.19 -18.05 6.51
N PRO A 167 13.78 -18.85 5.59
CA PRO A 167 13.44 -18.82 4.17
C PRO A 167 11.97 -19.13 3.86
N ALA A 168 11.28 -19.89 4.72
CA ALA A 168 9.85 -20.17 4.55
C ALA A 168 8.98 -18.91 4.73
N SER A 169 9.38 -17.99 5.61
CA SER A 169 8.75 -16.67 5.75
C SER A 169 8.80 -15.88 4.45
N ALA A 170 9.99 -15.84 3.83
CA ALA A 170 10.19 -15.17 2.56
C ALA A 170 9.33 -15.82 1.46
N LYS A 171 9.32 -17.15 1.38
CA LYS A 171 8.51 -17.88 0.41
C LYS A 171 7.02 -17.49 0.50
N LEU A 172 6.44 -17.51 1.71
CA LEU A 172 5.04 -17.15 1.94
C LEU A 172 4.72 -15.74 1.47
N VAL A 173 5.53 -14.74 1.85
CA VAL A 173 5.29 -13.35 1.46
C VAL A 173 5.46 -13.17 -0.06
N ASP A 174 6.40 -13.87 -0.70
CA ASP A 174 6.54 -13.81 -2.15
C ASP A 174 5.36 -14.42 -2.90
N GLU A 175 4.81 -15.52 -2.40
CA GLU A 175 3.62 -16.17 -2.98
C GLU A 175 2.42 -15.21 -2.93
N LEU A 176 2.22 -14.53 -1.78
CA LEU A 176 1.21 -13.47 -1.64
C LEU A 176 1.48 -12.31 -2.60
N LEU A 177 2.69 -11.76 -2.64
CA LEU A 177 3.03 -10.66 -3.56
C LEU A 177 2.70 -11.04 -5.01
N ARG A 178 3.12 -12.23 -5.47
CA ARG A 178 2.85 -12.71 -6.83
C ARG A 178 1.36 -12.88 -7.11
N GLU A 179 0.58 -13.33 -6.14
CA GLU A 179 -0.87 -13.47 -6.27
C GLU A 179 -1.57 -12.11 -6.43
N TYR A 180 -1.17 -11.10 -5.65
CA TYR A 180 -1.88 -9.82 -5.61
C TYR A 180 -1.39 -8.81 -6.65
N ILE A 181 -0.15 -8.88 -7.12
CA ILE A 181 0.38 -8.01 -8.20
C ILE A 181 -0.59 -7.88 -9.40
N PRO A 182 -1.13 -8.96 -10.00
CA PRO A 182 -2.05 -8.84 -11.14
C PRO A 182 -3.45 -8.34 -10.77
N LEU A 183 -3.83 -8.38 -9.49
CA LEU A 183 -5.13 -7.89 -9.02
C LEU A 183 -5.19 -6.36 -8.98
N PHE A 184 -4.02 -5.71 -8.88
CA PHE A 184 -3.90 -4.25 -8.81
C PHE A 184 -3.16 -3.73 -10.05
N PRO A 185 -3.86 -3.29 -11.11
CA PRO A 185 -3.22 -2.82 -12.34
C PRO A 185 -2.52 -1.45 -12.19
N GLY A 186 -2.68 -0.77 -11.04
CA GLY A 186 -2.06 0.52 -10.76
C GLY A 186 -0.52 0.49 -10.78
N GLY A 187 0.09 1.66 -11.03
CA GLY A 187 1.53 1.79 -11.23
C GLY A 187 2.40 1.78 -9.97
N ALA A 188 1.84 1.49 -8.79
CA ALA A 188 2.60 1.49 -7.54
C ALA A 188 2.19 0.34 -6.59
N TRP A 189 3.10 -0.02 -5.70
CA TRP A 189 2.94 -1.07 -4.69
C TRP A 189 3.57 -0.63 -3.36
N HIS A 190 2.90 -0.86 -2.23
CA HIS A 190 3.43 -0.60 -0.90
C HIS A 190 3.91 -1.91 -0.26
N LEU A 191 5.18 -1.96 0.14
CA LEU A 191 5.78 -3.13 0.78
C LEU A 191 5.63 -3.13 2.32
N GLY A 192 5.07 -2.04 2.87
CA GLY A 192 4.90 -1.87 4.31
C GLY A 192 6.19 -1.47 5.00
N ALA A 193 6.61 -2.29 5.95
CA ALA A 193 7.87 -2.23 6.71
C ALA A 193 7.88 -1.24 7.88
N ASP A 194 6.71 -0.83 8.36
CA ASP A 194 6.62 -0.07 9.61
C ASP A 194 6.74 -0.98 10.84
N GLU A 195 7.17 -0.37 11.94
CA GLU A 195 7.09 -0.88 13.31
C GLU A 195 7.58 -2.33 13.51
N TYR A 196 8.49 -2.81 12.64
CA TYR A 196 9.03 -4.16 12.76
C TYR A 196 9.72 -4.29 14.11
N GLN A 197 9.13 -5.11 14.99
CA GLN A 197 9.47 -5.11 16.41
C GLN A 197 10.95 -5.42 16.69
N ALA A 198 11.64 -6.11 15.77
CA ALA A 198 13.07 -6.34 15.91
C ALA A 198 13.92 -5.07 15.79
N LEU A 199 13.41 -4.00 15.16
CA LEU A 199 14.10 -2.73 14.95
C LEU A 199 13.74 -1.67 16.02
N VAL A 200 12.63 -1.85 16.74
CA VAL A 200 12.15 -0.87 17.75
C VAL A 200 12.65 -1.16 19.17
N VAL A 201 13.21 -2.35 19.42
CA VAL A 201 13.81 -2.67 20.72
C VAL A 201 15.13 -1.93 20.95
N LYS A 202 15.48 -1.71 22.21
CA LYS A 202 16.71 -0.99 22.61
C LYS A 202 18.00 -1.62 22.07
N ASP A 203 18.08 -2.95 22.05
CA ASP A 203 19.22 -3.70 21.50
C ASP A 203 18.72 -4.85 20.62
N PRO A 204 18.55 -4.61 19.31
CA PRO A 204 18.13 -5.64 18.37
C PRO A 204 19.04 -6.86 18.32
N GLN A 205 20.36 -6.67 18.43
CA GLN A 205 21.33 -7.76 18.31
C GLN A 205 21.26 -8.71 19.51
N ALA A 206 21.14 -8.17 20.72
CA ALA A 206 20.99 -8.97 21.94
C ALA A 206 19.60 -9.59 22.05
N SER A 207 18.56 -8.90 21.59
CA SER A 207 17.17 -9.37 21.68
C SER A 207 16.85 -10.47 20.67
N PHE A 208 17.51 -10.43 19.50
CA PHE A 208 17.29 -11.33 18.36
C PHE A 208 18.62 -11.85 17.79
N PRO A 209 19.39 -12.64 18.55
CA PRO A 209 20.71 -13.11 18.12
C PRO A 209 20.68 -13.96 16.84
N GLN A 210 19.57 -14.65 16.55
CA GLN A 210 19.37 -15.39 15.31
C GLN A 210 19.29 -14.47 14.08
N LEU A 211 18.61 -13.32 14.21
CA LEU A 211 18.57 -12.33 13.13
C LEU A 211 19.94 -11.68 12.94
N ALA A 212 20.66 -11.39 14.02
CA ALA A 212 22.02 -10.88 13.94
C ALA A 212 22.99 -11.88 13.29
N ALA A 213 22.86 -13.18 13.60
CA ALA A 213 23.64 -14.23 12.96
C ALA A 213 23.34 -14.34 11.46
N ALA A 214 22.05 -14.34 11.08
CA ALA A 214 21.63 -14.37 9.68
C ALA A 214 22.10 -13.13 8.90
N ALA A 215 22.05 -11.94 9.51
CA ALA A 215 22.60 -10.72 8.93
C ALA A 215 24.08 -10.87 8.60
N ARG A 216 24.87 -11.34 9.58
CA ARG A 216 26.33 -11.51 9.41
C ARG A 216 26.68 -12.58 8.39
N GLN A 217 25.93 -13.67 8.37
CA GLN A 217 26.11 -14.74 7.40
C GLN A 217 25.87 -14.23 5.98
N ARG A 218 24.86 -13.38 5.78
CA ARG A 218 24.47 -12.92 4.44
C ARG A 218 25.26 -11.71 3.94
N TYR A 219 25.53 -10.75 4.82
CA TYR A 219 26.07 -9.43 4.44
C TYR A 219 27.45 -9.12 5.05
N GLY A 220 28.05 -10.10 5.75
CA GLY A 220 29.38 -9.99 6.31
C GLY A 220 29.42 -9.60 7.80
N PRO A 221 30.59 -9.69 8.44
CA PRO A 221 30.71 -9.66 9.91
C PRO A 221 30.22 -8.36 10.58
N SER A 222 30.20 -7.25 9.83
CA SER A 222 29.73 -5.94 10.31
C SER A 222 28.22 -5.75 10.23
N ALA A 223 27.49 -6.67 9.59
CA ALA A 223 26.05 -6.56 9.39
C ALA A 223 25.26 -6.74 10.70
N ARG A 224 24.16 -6.02 10.79
CA ARG A 224 23.25 -5.95 11.94
C ARG A 224 21.83 -6.32 11.54
N VAL A 225 20.92 -6.38 12.51
CA VAL A 225 19.50 -6.74 12.28
C VAL A 225 18.83 -5.79 11.28
N GLN A 226 19.18 -4.49 11.30
CA GLN A 226 18.72 -3.52 10.31
C GLN A 226 19.13 -3.86 8.87
N ASP A 227 20.31 -4.45 8.67
CA ASP A 227 20.79 -4.85 7.34
C ASP A 227 20.02 -6.06 6.83
N LEU A 228 19.64 -6.97 7.73
CA LEU A 228 18.77 -8.08 7.38
C LEU A 228 17.36 -7.60 7.00
N ALA A 229 16.81 -6.61 7.72
CA ALA A 229 15.52 -6.02 7.39
C ALA A 229 15.53 -5.22 6.07
N ALA A 230 16.58 -4.43 5.81
CA ALA A 230 16.77 -3.78 4.51
C ALA A 230 16.91 -4.81 3.38
N GLY A 231 17.66 -5.89 3.64
CA GLY A 231 17.78 -7.04 2.74
C GLY A 231 16.45 -7.73 2.44
N TRP A 232 15.63 -7.96 3.46
CA TRP A 232 14.28 -8.50 3.31
C TRP A 232 13.45 -7.65 2.34
N LEU A 233 13.44 -6.33 2.55
CA LEU A 233 12.68 -5.42 1.70
C LEU A 233 13.22 -5.40 0.26
N ASN A 234 14.54 -5.42 0.08
CA ASN A 234 15.18 -5.50 -1.23
C ASN A 234 14.81 -6.77 -1.99
N ASP A 235 14.74 -7.90 -1.30
CA ASP A 235 14.31 -9.17 -1.89
C ASP A 235 12.83 -9.12 -2.30
N ARG A 236 11.95 -8.49 -1.51
CA ARG A 236 10.51 -8.33 -1.87
C ARG A 236 10.33 -7.33 -3.01
N ALA A 237 11.11 -6.25 -3.00
CA ALA A 237 11.20 -5.31 -4.10
C ALA A 237 11.59 -6.01 -5.41
N ALA A 238 12.52 -6.96 -5.38
CA ALA A 238 12.90 -7.74 -6.55
C ALA A 238 11.76 -8.62 -7.10
N VAL A 239 10.82 -9.05 -6.27
CA VAL A 239 9.62 -9.79 -6.72
C VAL A 239 8.61 -8.88 -7.41
N VAL A 240 8.47 -7.65 -6.96
CA VAL A 240 7.50 -6.70 -7.53
C VAL A 240 8.05 -5.96 -8.76
N ARG A 241 9.34 -5.61 -8.79
CA ARG A 241 9.98 -4.83 -9.87
C ARG A 241 9.68 -5.30 -11.31
N PRO A 242 9.63 -6.62 -11.62
CA PRO A 242 9.28 -7.10 -12.97
C PRO A 242 7.90 -6.65 -13.46
N SER A 243 6.99 -6.27 -12.57
CA SER A 243 5.66 -5.74 -12.93
C SER A 243 5.68 -4.25 -13.36
N GLY A 244 6.84 -3.59 -13.31
CA GLY A 244 6.98 -2.16 -13.66
C GLY A 244 6.41 -1.20 -12.62
N LYS A 245 6.00 -1.68 -11.44
CA LYS A 245 5.43 -0.85 -10.37
C LYS A 245 6.51 -0.06 -9.64
N THR A 246 6.17 1.18 -9.31
CA THR A 246 6.95 2.01 -8.38
C THR A 246 6.72 1.52 -6.95
N LEU A 247 7.80 1.31 -6.22
CA LEU A 247 7.75 0.80 -4.84
C LEU A 247 7.61 1.92 -3.82
N LYS A 248 6.91 1.61 -2.74
CA LYS A 248 6.72 2.45 -1.55
C LYS A 248 6.92 1.60 -0.30
N ALA A 249 7.30 2.23 0.80
CA ALA A 249 7.42 1.64 2.13
C ALA A 249 7.30 2.75 3.17
N TRP A 250 6.98 2.38 4.40
CA TRP A 250 7.02 3.29 5.55
C TRP A 250 8.47 3.63 5.92
N ASN A 251 8.68 4.81 6.49
CA ASN A 251 10.02 5.39 6.60
C ASN A 251 10.83 4.89 7.80
N ASP A 252 10.18 4.36 8.83
CA ASP A 252 10.76 4.01 10.13
C ASP A 252 11.54 2.70 10.12
N GLY A 253 11.34 1.85 9.11
CA GLY A 253 12.16 0.65 8.87
C GLY A 253 13.56 0.93 8.30
N PHE A 254 13.87 2.19 7.95
CA PHE A 254 15.10 2.57 7.26
C PHE A 254 16.11 3.27 8.18
N PHE A 255 17.27 2.65 8.37
CA PHE A 255 18.34 3.14 9.23
C PHE A 255 19.58 3.53 8.43
N ALA A 256 20.18 4.68 8.77
CA ALA A 256 21.47 5.09 8.23
C ALA A 256 22.61 4.23 8.79
N GLY A 257 23.73 4.17 8.06
CA GLY A 257 24.96 3.49 8.50
C GLY A 257 24.88 1.95 8.52
N GLY A 258 23.96 1.37 7.75
CA GLY A 258 23.97 -0.05 7.41
C GLY A 258 24.99 -0.36 6.31
N VAL A 259 25.34 -1.64 6.18
CA VAL A 259 26.12 -2.18 5.05
C VAL A 259 25.23 -2.56 3.87
N VAL A 260 23.92 -2.70 4.09
CA VAL A 260 22.93 -2.92 3.02
C VAL A 260 22.19 -1.60 2.74
N PRO A 261 22.23 -1.07 1.50
CA PRO A 261 21.41 0.07 1.13
C PRO A 261 19.95 -0.37 1.00
N ALA A 262 19.05 0.47 1.51
CA ALA A 262 17.62 0.24 1.47
C ALA A 262 16.95 1.02 0.32
#